data_AF-A0A972XQU9-F1
#
_entry.id   AF-A0A972XQU9-F1
#
_cell.length_a   1.000
_cell.length_b   1.000
_cell.length_c   1.000
_cell.angle_alpha   90.00
_cell.angle_beta   90.00
_cell.angle_gamma   90.00
#
_symmetry.space_group_name_H-M   'P 1'
#
loop_
_entity.id
_entity.type
_entity.pdbx_description
1 polymer ?
#
loop_
_entity_poly.entity_id
_entity_poly.type
_entity_poly.pdbx_seq_one_letter_code
_entity_poly.pdbx_strand_id
1 'polypeptide(L)'
;MIVDNSHVFLQFSELGVHVQSEASQEIEIISWDKIKKKELALWSKLKIERHQVNELTIEILHSDFLLIPQEYDTQLYRIGFLEKALGQDALQGKELHDQPVHWIDSNLSFLIPSEWKDFASSLFPLAKINYRHILGELLAENKQVKSKNATQLHLYLQGKFVFMSLFYQGKLQLANVFMHQSTLELAFYLHSIRDSFDVLLTRETVNIHSSGAESDATIQSLAQYNILI
;
A
#
# COMPACT_ATOMS: atom_id res chain seq x y z
N MET A 1 0.88 15.91 26.79
CA MET A 1 1.47 14.82 25.98
C MET A 1 2.24 15.48 24.86
N ILE A 2 3.56 15.35 24.89
CA ILE A 2 4.47 15.96 23.91
C ILE A 2 4.40 15.06 22.68
N VAL A 3 3.93 15.59 21.55
CA VAL A 3 4.05 14.89 20.27
C VAL A 3 5.53 14.88 19.94
N ASP A 4 6.10 13.70 19.74
CA ASP A 4 7.47 13.57 19.27
C ASP A 4 7.52 14.04 17.82
N ASN A 5 7.87 15.31 17.64
CA ASN A 5 8.03 15.89 16.31
C ASN A 5 9.27 15.36 15.59
N SER A 6 10.12 14.53 16.21
CA SER A 6 11.36 14.07 15.56
C SER A 6 11.09 13.19 14.35
N HIS A 7 10.00 12.40 14.37
CA HIS A 7 9.59 11.52 13.29
C HIS A 7 8.09 11.60 13.04
N VAL A 8 7.69 11.97 11.81
CA VAL A 8 6.30 12.01 11.39
C VAL A 8 6.03 10.91 10.36
N PHE A 9 4.86 10.28 10.45
CA PHE A 9 4.39 9.29 9.51
C PHE A 9 3.13 9.79 8.80
N LEU A 10 3.11 9.70 7.46
CA LEU A 10 1.96 10.04 6.62
C LEU A 10 1.71 8.96 5.59
N GLN A 11 0.48 8.85 5.12
CA GLN A 11 0.09 7.95 4.04
C GLN A 11 -0.52 8.73 2.89
N PHE A 12 -0.03 8.51 1.67
CA PHE A 12 -0.52 9.17 0.46
C PHE A 12 -1.13 8.15 -0.51
N SER A 13 -2.23 8.55 -1.16
CA SER A 13 -2.85 7.78 -2.24
C SER A 13 -3.47 8.72 -3.27
N GLU A 14 -4.04 8.16 -4.32
CA GLU A 14 -4.82 8.92 -5.32
C GLU A 14 -6.06 9.60 -4.73
N LEU A 15 -6.57 9.09 -3.62
CA LEU A 15 -7.69 9.70 -2.91
C LEU A 15 -7.28 10.94 -2.09
N GLY A 16 -5.99 11.08 -1.76
CA GLY A 16 -5.49 12.19 -0.96
C GLY A 16 -4.46 11.78 0.09
N VAL A 17 -4.38 12.59 1.14
CA VAL A 17 -3.55 12.33 2.32
C VAL A 17 -4.39 11.65 3.39
N HIS A 18 -3.96 10.46 3.78
CA HIS A 18 -4.55 9.65 4.82
C HIS A 18 -3.90 10.03 6.15
N VAL A 19 -4.73 10.52 7.06
CA VAL A 19 -4.31 10.95 8.39
C VAL A 19 -4.55 9.81 9.34
N GLN A 20 -3.49 9.26 9.90
CA GLN A 20 -3.58 8.19 10.88
C GLN A 20 -3.49 8.72 12.32
N SER A 21 -4.09 7.98 13.25
CA SER A 21 -3.90 8.15 14.69
C SER A 21 -2.57 7.55 15.14
N GLU A 22 -2.18 7.82 16.40
CA GLU A 22 -1.04 7.16 17.04
C GLU A 22 -1.18 5.63 17.10
N ALA A 23 -2.40 5.10 16.97
CA ALA A 23 -2.68 3.67 16.90
C ALA A 23 -2.78 3.13 15.46
N SER A 24 -2.27 3.88 14.48
CA SER A 24 -2.30 3.55 13.04
C SER A 24 -3.70 3.35 12.47
N GLN A 25 -4.73 3.90 13.12
CA GLN A 25 -6.10 3.90 12.60
C GLN A 25 -6.31 5.14 11.75
N GLU A 26 -6.86 4.97 10.54
CA GLU A 26 -7.22 6.09 9.68
C GLU A 26 -8.32 6.96 10.32
N ILE A 27 -8.02 8.23 10.52
CA ILE A 27 -8.93 9.23 11.11
C ILE A 27 -9.71 9.97 10.01
N GLU A 28 -9.00 10.41 8.97
CA GLU A 28 -9.58 11.24 7.90
C GLU A 28 -8.73 11.08 6.63
N ILE A 29 -9.40 11.06 5.48
CA ILE A 29 -8.75 11.24 4.17
C ILE A 29 -9.03 12.67 3.70
N ILE A 30 -7.97 13.42 3.42
CA ILE A 30 -8.06 14.77 2.87
C ILE A 30 -7.69 14.71 1.40
N SER A 31 -8.69 14.92 0.54
CA SER A 31 -8.51 14.91 -0.91
C SER A 31 -7.57 16.02 -1.39
N TRP A 32 -6.84 15.73 -2.48
CA TRP A 32 -5.84 16.63 -3.06
C TRP A 32 -6.41 18.02 -3.43
N ASP A 33 -7.67 18.10 -3.87
CA ASP A 33 -8.37 19.36 -4.18
C ASP A 33 -8.68 20.21 -2.94
N LYS A 34 -8.83 19.57 -1.77
CA LYS A 34 -9.20 20.22 -0.51
C LYS A 34 -8.01 20.51 0.38
N ILE A 35 -6.85 19.91 0.12
CA ILE A 35 -5.75 19.91 1.08
C ILE A 35 -5.24 21.30 1.40
N LYS A 36 -5.09 22.17 0.39
CA LYS A 36 -4.64 23.57 0.59
C LYS A 36 -5.53 24.36 1.56
N LYS A 37 -6.82 24.04 1.65
CA LYS A 37 -7.77 24.73 2.56
C LYS A 37 -7.78 24.13 3.97
N LYS A 38 -7.49 22.83 4.10
CA LYS A 38 -7.57 22.08 5.36
C LYS A 38 -6.22 21.89 6.05
N GLU A 39 -5.12 22.11 5.35
CA GLU A 39 -3.75 21.87 5.80
C GLU A 39 -3.44 22.49 7.17
N LEU A 40 -3.68 23.81 7.34
CA LEU A 40 -3.39 24.52 8.59
C LEU A 40 -4.16 23.96 9.79
N ALA A 41 -5.44 23.64 9.60
CA ALA A 41 -6.28 23.06 10.65
C ALA A 41 -5.84 21.63 11.00
N LEU A 42 -5.41 20.86 10.00
CA LEU A 42 -4.93 19.49 10.17
C LEU A 42 -3.68 19.44 11.05
N TRP A 43 -2.63 20.19 10.69
CA TRP A 43 -1.38 20.14 11.44
C TRP A 43 -1.53 20.66 12.86
N SER A 44 -2.39 21.68 13.04
CA SER A 44 -2.76 22.17 14.37
C SER A 44 -3.46 21.08 15.20
N LYS A 45 -4.35 20.29 14.59
CA LYS A 45 -5.04 19.17 15.25
C LYS A 45 -4.07 18.05 15.63
N LEU A 46 -3.13 17.73 14.75
CA LEU A 46 -2.09 16.73 14.99
C LEU A 46 -0.96 17.22 15.91
N LYS A 47 -0.95 18.52 16.23
CA LYS A 47 0.10 19.19 17.02
C LYS A 47 1.51 18.97 16.45
N ILE A 48 1.60 18.82 15.13
CA ILE A 48 2.87 18.65 14.42
C ILE A 48 3.46 20.02 14.14
N GLU A 49 4.61 20.30 14.72
CA GLU A 49 5.38 21.50 14.41
C GLU A 49 6.29 21.23 13.22
N ARG A 50 5.81 21.52 12.00
CA ARG A 50 6.47 21.17 10.73
C ARG A 50 7.97 21.52 10.64
N HIS A 51 8.38 22.60 11.30
CA HIS A 51 9.77 23.08 11.32
C HIS A 51 10.70 22.30 12.27
N GLN A 52 10.14 21.45 13.13
CA GLN A 52 10.86 20.57 14.06
C GLN A 52 10.93 19.12 13.58
N VAL A 53 10.32 18.83 12.43
CA VAL A 53 10.31 17.48 11.86
C VAL A 53 11.66 17.19 11.22
N ASN A 54 12.40 16.27 11.83
CA ASN A 54 13.70 15.83 11.33
C ASN A 54 13.54 14.75 10.27
N GLU A 55 12.63 13.80 10.50
CA GLU A 55 12.36 12.69 9.61
C GLU A 55 10.86 12.59 9.29
N LEU A 56 10.57 12.35 8.02
CA LEU A 56 9.23 12.12 7.53
C LEU A 56 9.21 10.79 6.78
N THR A 57 8.38 9.86 7.21
CA THR A 57 8.09 8.65 6.43
C THR A 57 6.76 8.83 5.73
N ILE A 58 6.77 8.68 4.40
CA ILE A 58 5.57 8.68 3.58
C ILE A 58 5.38 7.27 3.04
N GLU A 59 4.28 6.66 3.45
CA GLU A 59 3.85 5.39 2.92
C GLU A 59 2.87 5.58 1.75
N ILE A 60 3.18 4.93 0.64
CA ILE A 60 2.46 5.06 -0.62
C ILE A 60 1.44 3.93 -0.75
N LEU A 61 0.18 4.31 -0.94
CA LEU A 61 -0.96 3.45 -1.22
C LEU A 61 -1.35 3.68 -2.69
N HIS A 62 -0.68 2.98 -3.60
CA HIS A 62 -0.88 3.15 -5.03
C HIS A 62 -0.72 1.81 -5.77
N SER A 63 -1.27 1.71 -6.97
CA SER A 63 -1.18 0.51 -7.82
C SER A 63 0.03 0.53 -8.76
N ASP A 64 0.71 1.66 -8.89
CA ASP A 64 1.79 1.82 -9.86
C ASP A 64 3.12 1.32 -9.30
N PHE A 65 3.21 0.00 -9.21
CA PHE A 65 4.39 -0.69 -8.78
C PHE A 65 4.61 -1.96 -9.60
N LEU A 66 5.82 -2.48 -9.52
CA LEU A 66 6.20 -3.78 -10.03
C LEU A 66 7.14 -4.45 -9.04
N LEU A 67 6.85 -5.71 -8.73
CA LEU A 67 7.76 -6.54 -7.96
C LEU A 67 8.68 -7.28 -8.94
N ILE A 68 9.97 -6.98 -8.88
CA ILE A 68 10.98 -7.52 -9.80
C ILE A 68 11.88 -8.47 -9.02
N PRO A 69 11.93 -9.77 -9.37
CA PRO A 69 12.90 -10.69 -8.80
C PRO A 69 14.32 -10.18 -9.01
N GLN A 70 15.18 -10.29 -7.99
CA GLN A 70 16.55 -9.75 -8.03
C GLN A 70 17.37 -10.28 -9.21
N GLU A 71 17.10 -11.52 -9.67
CA GLU A 71 17.75 -12.11 -10.84
C GLU A 71 17.47 -11.35 -12.15
N TYR A 72 16.36 -10.60 -12.23
CA TYR A 72 16.00 -9.76 -13.38
C TYR A 72 16.16 -8.26 -13.11
N ASP A 73 16.43 -7.87 -11.86
CA ASP A 73 16.48 -6.47 -11.44
C ASP A 73 17.80 -5.79 -11.85
N THR A 74 17.91 -5.49 -13.13
CA THR A 74 19.01 -4.70 -13.68
C THR A 74 18.53 -3.29 -14.02
N GLN A 75 19.37 -2.29 -13.77
CA GLN A 75 19.06 -0.89 -14.05
C GLN A 75 18.64 -0.65 -15.51
N LEU A 76 19.20 -1.42 -16.45
CA LEU A 76 18.93 -1.28 -17.88
C LEU A 76 17.49 -1.71 -18.26
N TYR A 77 16.93 -2.73 -17.60
CA TYR A 77 15.63 -3.29 -17.97
C TYR A 77 14.47 -2.81 -17.09
N ARG A 78 14.74 -2.23 -15.92
CA ARG A 78 13.72 -1.81 -14.94
C ARG A 78 12.66 -0.89 -15.55
N ILE A 79 13.09 0.14 -16.28
CA ILE A 79 12.17 1.07 -16.97
C ILE A 79 11.31 0.33 -17.99
N GLY A 80 11.92 -0.52 -18.83
CA GLY A 80 11.18 -1.28 -19.84
C GLY A 80 10.18 -2.28 -19.25
N PHE A 81 10.46 -2.86 -18.07
CA PHE A 81 9.50 -3.69 -17.36
C PHE A 81 8.33 -2.87 -16.82
N LEU A 82 8.60 -1.72 -16.23
CA LEU A 82 7.57 -0.81 -15.73
C LEU A 82 6.67 -0.32 -16.86
N GLU A 83 7.23 0.13 -17.99
CA GLU A 83 6.44 0.58 -19.16
C GLU A 83 5.60 -0.55 -19.77
N LYS A 84 6.11 -1.78 -19.78
CA LYS A 84 5.34 -2.94 -20.26
C LYS A 84 4.21 -3.33 -19.31
N ALA A 85 4.43 -3.23 -18.00
CA ALA A 85 3.46 -3.62 -16.99
C ALA A 85 2.38 -2.54 -16.76
N LEU A 86 2.79 -1.28 -16.74
CA LEU A 86 1.94 -0.14 -16.36
C LEU A 86 1.51 0.73 -17.56
N GLY A 87 2.12 0.56 -18.73
CA GLY A 87 1.85 1.33 -19.95
C GLY A 87 2.98 2.28 -20.34
N GLN A 88 3.04 2.65 -21.63
CA GLN A 88 4.15 3.39 -22.23
C GLN A 88 4.44 4.76 -21.59
N ASP A 89 3.44 5.39 -20.98
CA ASP A 89 3.58 6.72 -20.36
C ASP A 89 3.51 6.67 -18.82
N ALA A 90 3.61 5.49 -18.22
CA ALA A 90 3.43 5.32 -16.77
C ALA A 90 4.39 6.17 -15.93
N LEU A 91 5.59 6.45 -16.44
CA LEU A 91 6.61 7.26 -15.77
C LEU A 91 6.39 8.77 -15.92
N GLN A 92 5.50 9.22 -16.80
CA GLN A 92 5.33 10.64 -17.04
C GLN A 92 4.78 11.36 -15.79
N GLY A 93 5.55 12.33 -15.29
CA GLY A 93 5.18 13.07 -14.07
C GLY A 93 5.27 12.25 -12.78
N LYS A 94 5.96 11.09 -12.82
CA LYS A 94 6.19 10.23 -11.66
C LYS A 94 7.67 9.93 -11.51
N GLU A 95 8.10 9.72 -10.29
CA GLU A 95 9.47 9.35 -9.96
C GLU A 95 9.53 7.91 -9.47
N LEU A 96 10.54 7.18 -9.95
CA LEU A 96 10.77 5.79 -9.60
C LEU A 96 11.49 5.69 -8.24
N HIS A 97 10.94 4.86 -7.36
CA HIS A 97 11.49 4.48 -6.07
C HIS A 97 11.59 2.96 -5.96
N ASP A 98 12.51 2.49 -5.12
CA ASP A 98 12.79 1.08 -4.92
C ASP A 98 12.77 0.73 -3.43
N GLN A 99 12.18 -0.42 -3.12
CA GLN A 99 12.13 -0.99 -1.79
C GLN A 99 12.49 -2.47 -1.85
N PRO A 100 13.67 -2.88 -1.33
CA PRO A 100 14.07 -4.27 -1.37
C PRO A 100 13.23 -5.13 -0.42
N VAL A 101 12.77 -6.28 -0.91
CA VAL A 101 12.04 -7.29 -0.13
C VAL A 101 12.90 -8.55 -0.06
N HIS A 102 13.93 -8.50 0.78
CA HIS A 102 15.03 -9.48 0.80
C HIS A 102 14.61 -10.94 1.00
N TRP A 103 13.52 -11.21 1.72
CA TRP A 103 13.19 -12.59 2.10
C TRP A 103 12.59 -13.41 0.94
N ILE A 104 12.07 -12.71 -0.08
CA ILE A 104 11.59 -13.25 -1.37
C ILE A 104 12.51 -12.88 -2.54
N ASP A 105 13.74 -12.44 -2.25
CA ASP A 105 14.75 -12.11 -3.26
C ASP A 105 14.21 -11.22 -4.39
N SER A 106 13.46 -10.18 -4.03
CA SER A 106 12.82 -9.26 -4.98
C SER A 106 13.03 -7.81 -4.57
N ASN A 107 12.86 -6.90 -5.52
CA ASN A 107 12.82 -5.46 -5.31
C ASN A 107 11.44 -4.94 -5.73
N LEU A 108 10.80 -4.16 -4.87
CA LEU A 108 9.53 -3.51 -5.17
C LEU A 108 9.84 -2.13 -5.73
N SER A 109 9.67 -1.99 -7.04
CA SER A 109 9.83 -0.73 -7.77
C SER A 109 8.48 -0.05 -7.88
N PHE A 110 8.33 1.19 -7.41
CA PHE A 110 7.06 1.91 -7.39
C PHE A 110 7.21 3.35 -7.85
N LEU A 111 6.15 3.89 -8.45
CA LEU A 111 6.11 5.22 -9.01
C LEU A 111 5.36 6.16 -8.05
N ILE A 112 5.95 7.32 -7.78
CA ILE A 112 5.33 8.36 -6.95
C ILE A 112 5.08 9.58 -7.82
N PRO A 113 3.84 10.10 -7.92
CA PRO A 113 3.58 11.37 -8.58
C PRO A 113 4.46 12.49 -8.03
N SER A 114 5.12 13.24 -8.92
CA SER A 114 6.00 14.35 -8.51
C SER A 114 5.25 15.40 -7.68
N GLU A 115 3.97 15.65 -7.99
CA GLU A 115 3.12 16.56 -7.23
C GLU A 115 2.99 16.18 -5.75
N TRP A 116 2.99 14.88 -5.43
CA TRP A 116 2.92 14.41 -4.05
C TRP A 116 4.23 14.67 -3.31
N LYS A 117 5.36 14.51 -4.01
CA LYS A 117 6.69 14.80 -3.47
C LYS A 117 6.89 16.30 -3.26
N ASP A 118 6.46 17.11 -4.21
CA ASP A 118 6.46 18.56 -4.11
C ASP A 118 5.61 19.02 -2.91
N PHE A 119 4.43 18.43 -2.75
CA PHE A 119 3.58 18.69 -1.60
C PHE A 119 4.28 18.36 -0.28
N ALA A 120 4.82 17.15 -0.13
CA ALA A 120 5.55 16.74 1.08
C ALA A 120 6.74 17.66 1.39
N SER A 121 7.52 18.00 0.37
CA SER A 121 8.70 18.87 0.49
C SER A 121 8.30 20.30 0.86
N SER A 122 7.18 20.79 0.34
CA SER A 122 6.64 22.11 0.70
C SER A 122 6.15 22.17 2.15
N LEU A 123 5.64 21.06 2.68
CA LEU A 123 5.17 20.96 4.06
C LEU A 123 6.30 20.85 5.06
N PHE A 124 7.30 20.01 4.76
CA PHE A 124 8.39 19.65 5.66
C PHE A 124 9.74 19.93 5.01
N PRO A 125 10.08 21.21 4.76
CA PRO A 125 11.24 21.58 3.94
C PRO A 125 12.59 21.20 4.55
N LEU A 126 12.64 20.95 5.87
CA LEU A 126 13.86 20.57 6.58
C LEU A 126 13.93 19.06 6.88
N ALA A 127 12.84 18.32 6.64
CA ALA A 127 12.78 16.91 6.99
C ALA A 127 13.50 16.06 5.94
N LYS A 128 14.19 15.01 6.40
CA LYS A 128 14.59 13.91 5.53
C LYS A 128 13.37 13.06 5.22
N ILE A 129 12.93 13.09 3.98
CA ILE A 129 11.74 12.36 3.53
C ILE A 129 12.14 10.97 3.03
N ASN A 130 11.58 9.93 3.65
CA ASN A 130 11.72 8.55 3.24
C ASN A 130 10.38 8.06 2.67
N TYR A 131 10.42 7.50 1.47
CA TYR A 131 9.24 6.93 0.83
C TYR A 131 9.30 5.41 0.91
N ARG A 132 8.18 4.78 1.22
CA ARG A 132 8.02 3.33 1.18
C ARG A 132 6.66 2.97 0.62
N HIS A 133 6.54 1.76 0.09
CA HIS A 133 5.27 1.24 -0.40
C HIS A 133 4.67 0.30 0.65
N ILE A 134 3.39 0.47 0.98
CA ILE A 134 2.73 -0.35 2.01
C ILE A 134 2.79 -1.86 1.71
N LEU A 135 2.68 -2.25 0.43
CA LEU A 135 2.81 -3.66 0.04
C LEU A 135 4.18 -4.26 0.41
N GLY A 136 5.26 -3.46 0.39
CA GLY A 136 6.58 -3.92 0.80
C GLY A 136 6.63 -4.26 2.29
N GLU A 137 5.97 -3.45 3.12
CA GLU A 137 5.82 -3.70 4.56
C GLU A 137 4.94 -4.94 4.82
N LEU A 138 3.79 -5.04 4.15
CA LEU A 138 2.88 -6.19 4.28
C LEU A 138 3.56 -7.50 3.85
N LEU A 139 4.38 -7.47 2.80
CA LEU A 139 5.19 -8.62 2.41
C LEU A 139 6.23 -8.95 3.50
N ALA A 140 6.87 -7.96 4.11
CA ALA A 140 7.83 -8.19 5.20
C ALA A 140 7.16 -8.82 6.44
N GLU A 141 5.96 -8.38 6.80
CA GLU A 141 5.15 -8.92 7.90
C GLU A 141 4.70 -10.36 7.66
N ASN A 142 4.59 -10.79 6.39
CA ASN A 142 4.20 -12.15 6.02
C ASN A 142 5.38 -13.13 5.93
N LYS A 143 6.57 -12.76 6.40
CA LYS A 143 7.78 -13.60 6.33
C LYS A 143 7.62 -14.98 7.00
N GLN A 144 6.77 -15.11 8.03
CA GLN A 144 6.46 -16.43 8.64
C GLN A 144 5.87 -17.44 7.65
N VAL A 145 5.32 -17.00 6.52
CA VAL A 145 4.74 -17.89 5.50
C VAL A 145 5.82 -18.73 4.81
N LYS A 146 7.09 -18.30 4.82
CA LYS A 146 8.21 -19.02 4.20
C LYS A 146 8.36 -20.46 4.72
N SER A 147 7.98 -20.74 5.97
CA SER A 147 8.05 -22.08 6.55
C SER A 147 6.74 -22.88 6.42
N LYS A 148 5.67 -22.28 5.90
CA LYS A 148 4.38 -22.96 5.71
C LYS A 148 4.37 -23.70 4.37
N ASN A 149 4.10 -25.00 4.41
CA ASN A 149 3.89 -25.81 3.21
C ASN A 149 2.42 -25.81 2.78
N ALA A 150 1.81 -24.64 2.68
CA ALA A 150 0.39 -24.47 2.34
C ALA A 150 0.18 -23.22 1.48
N THR A 151 -0.94 -23.18 0.77
CA THR A 151 -1.40 -21.99 0.06
C THR A 151 -1.94 -20.98 1.06
N GLN A 152 -1.48 -19.72 0.98
CA GLN A 152 -1.90 -18.64 1.87
C GLN A 152 -2.13 -17.37 1.04
N LEU A 153 -3.39 -16.93 0.97
CA LEU A 153 -3.78 -15.64 0.42
C LEU A 153 -3.89 -14.64 1.59
N HIS A 154 -3.09 -13.58 1.53
CA HIS A 154 -3.15 -12.49 2.49
C HIS A 154 -3.82 -11.29 1.83
N LEU A 155 -4.79 -10.71 2.52
CA LEU A 155 -5.51 -9.51 2.08
C LEU A 155 -5.39 -8.47 3.19
N TYR A 156 -5.00 -7.26 2.83
CA TYR A 156 -5.09 -6.08 3.69
C TYR A 156 -6.02 -5.07 3.02
N LEU A 157 -7.11 -4.72 3.71
CA LEU A 157 -8.10 -3.76 3.24
C LEU A 157 -7.95 -2.45 4.00
N GLN A 158 -7.78 -1.35 3.27
CA GLN A 158 -7.81 0.00 3.83
C GLN A 158 -8.71 0.87 2.95
N GLY A 159 -9.94 1.07 3.42
CA GLY A 159 -10.99 1.76 2.67
C GLY A 159 -11.23 1.08 1.32
N LYS A 160 -10.94 1.81 0.24
CA LYS A 160 -11.07 1.31 -1.14
C LYS A 160 -9.89 0.49 -1.63
N PHE A 161 -8.77 0.49 -0.93
CA PHE A 161 -7.57 -0.23 -1.37
C PHE A 161 -7.56 -1.65 -0.82
N VAL A 162 -7.25 -2.60 -1.69
CA VAL A 162 -6.99 -3.99 -1.32
C VAL A 162 -5.58 -4.33 -1.75
N PHE A 163 -4.74 -4.64 -0.78
CA PHE A 163 -3.38 -5.12 -0.97
C PHE A 163 -3.39 -6.63 -0.78
N MET A 164 -2.86 -7.37 -1.76
CA MET A 164 -2.89 -8.82 -1.72
C MET A 164 -1.51 -9.42 -1.93
N SER A 165 -1.27 -10.55 -1.27
CA SER A 165 -0.17 -11.43 -1.59
C SER A 165 -0.60 -12.90 -1.48
N LEU A 166 -0.39 -13.68 -2.53
CA LEU A 166 -0.62 -15.11 -2.55
C LEU A 166 0.71 -15.86 -2.46
N PHE A 167 0.82 -16.76 -1.50
CA PHE A 167 1.95 -17.67 -1.37
C PHE A 167 1.51 -19.10 -1.61
N TYR A 168 2.32 -19.86 -2.32
CA TYR A 168 2.19 -21.30 -2.50
C TYR A 168 3.49 -21.96 -2.04
N GLN A 169 3.40 -22.82 -1.02
CA GLN A 169 4.57 -23.52 -0.45
C GLN A 169 5.73 -22.56 -0.10
N GLY A 170 5.40 -21.44 0.54
CA GLY A 170 6.36 -20.41 0.94
C GLY A 170 6.92 -19.54 -0.20
N LYS A 171 6.49 -19.74 -1.45
CA LYS A 171 6.89 -18.91 -2.61
C LYS A 171 5.78 -17.95 -3.00
N LEU A 172 6.13 -16.68 -3.22
CA LEU A 172 5.19 -15.68 -3.71
C LEU A 172 4.74 -16.03 -5.14
N GLN A 173 3.42 -16.07 -5.36
CA GLN A 173 2.80 -16.33 -6.66
C GLN A 173 2.13 -15.08 -7.24
N LEU A 174 1.59 -14.22 -6.36
CA LEU A 174 0.90 -12.99 -6.74
C LEU A 174 1.17 -11.94 -5.67
N ALA A 175 1.47 -10.71 -6.09
CA ALA A 175 1.41 -9.53 -5.24
C ALA A 175 0.76 -8.43 -6.06
N ASN A 176 -0.36 -7.89 -5.58
CA ASN A 176 -1.11 -6.89 -6.34
C ASN A 176 -1.79 -5.87 -5.41
N VAL A 177 -2.10 -4.71 -5.96
CA VAL A 177 -2.91 -3.68 -5.32
C VAL A 177 -3.99 -3.27 -6.30
N PHE A 178 -5.22 -3.19 -5.83
CA PHE A 178 -6.31 -2.64 -6.62
C PHE A 178 -7.25 -1.82 -5.75
N MET A 179 -7.96 -0.91 -6.41
CA MET A 179 -9.03 -0.16 -5.80
C MET A 179 -10.37 -0.80 -6.17
N HIS A 180 -11.22 -1.03 -5.18
CA HIS A 180 -12.60 -1.48 -5.41
C HIS A 180 -13.58 -0.32 -5.21
N GLN A 181 -14.69 -0.34 -5.95
CA GLN A 181 -15.82 0.57 -5.79
C GLN A 181 -16.99 -0.08 -5.09
N SER A 182 -16.97 -1.40 -4.94
CA SER A 182 -18.03 -2.16 -4.27
C SER A 182 -17.54 -3.51 -3.78
N THR A 183 -18.25 -4.08 -2.80
CA THR A 183 -18.02 -5.45 -2.33
C THR A 183 -18.13 -6.48 -3.47
N LEU A 184 -19.02 -6.27 -4.44
CA LEU A 184 -19.16 -7.14 -5.60
C LEU A 184 -17.87 -7.19 -6.43
N GLU A 185 -17.24 -6.04 -6.64
CA GLU A 185 -15.98 -5.94 -7.38
C GLU A 185 -14.86 -6.67 -6.64
N LEU A 186 -14.72 -6.46 -5.33
CA LEU A 186 -13.78 -7.23 -4.50
C LEU A 186 -14.04 -8.74 -4.61
N ALA A 187 -15.30 -9.17 -4.49
CA ALA A 187 -15.65 -10.58 -4.63
C ALA A 187 -15.29 -11.15 -6.01
N PHE A 188 -15.50 -10.38 -7.07
CA PHE A 188 -15.10 -10.75 -8.43
C PHE A 188 -13.58 -10.98 -8.54
N TYR A 189 -12.75 -10.08 -7.99
CA TYR A 189 -11.30 -10.26 -7.97
C TYR A 189 -10.88 -11.50 -7.16
N LEU A 190 -11.49 -11.74 -6.00
CA LEU A 190 -11.18 -12.90 -5.18
C LEU A 190 -11.55 -14.22 -5.87
N HIS A 191 -12.71 -14.29 -6.54
CA HIS A 191 -13.07 -15.46 -7.35
C HIS A 191 -12.13 -15.63 -8.55
N SER A 192 -11.69 -14.54 -9.18
CA SER A 192 -10.71 -14.60 -10.27
C SER A 192 -9.37 -15.18 -9.80
N ILE A 193 -8.93 -14.84 -8.59
CA ILE A 193 -7.72 -15.43 -7.98
C ILE A 193 -7.94 -16.91 -7.66
N ARG A 194 -9.07 -17.27 -7.05
CA ARG A 194 -9.44 -18.68 -6.81
C ARG A 194 -9.33 -19.48 -8.09
N ASP A 195 -9.94 -19.01 -9.17
CA ASP A 195 -10.03 -19.75 -10.43
C ASP A 195 -8.68 -19.78 -11.17
N SER A 196 -7.87 -18.71 -11.09
CA SER A 196 -6.58 -18.64 -11.77
C SER A 196 -5.47 -19.42 -11.07
N PHE A 197 -5.53 -19.53 -9.74
CA PHE A 197 -4.48 -20.14 -8.92
C PHE A 197 -4.93 -21.40 -8.18
N ASP A 198 -6.16 -21.87 -8.41
CA ASP A 198 -6.77 -23.03 -7.75
C ASP A 198 -6.73 -22.94 -6.21
N VAL A 199 -7.15 -21.78 -5.68
CA VAL A 199 -7.08 -21.45 -4.25
C VAL A 199 -8.45 -21.49 -3.62
N LEU A 200 -8.70 -22.43 -2.70
CA LEU A 200 -9.92 -22.41 -1.89
C LEU A 200 -9.98 -21.13 -1.05
N LEU A 201 -11.12 -20.44 -1.03
CA LEU A 201 -11.32 -19.22 -0.23
C LEU A 201 -11.95 -19.59 1.12
N THR A 202 -11.13 -20.04 2.07
CA THR A 202 -11.55 -20.46 3.42
C THR A 202 -10.73 -19.75 4.49
N ARG A 203 -11.13 -19.87 5.75
CA ARG A 203 -10.40 -19.35 6.92
C ARG A 203 -8.97 -19.89 7.10
N GLU A 204 -8.69 -21.05 6.54
CA GLU A 204 -7.36 -21.69 6.67
C GLU A 204 -6.37 -21.16 5.62
N THR A 205 -6.90 -20.76 4.46
CA THR A 205 -6.12 -20.31 3.31
C THR A 205 -6.09 -18.80 3.18
N VAL A 206 -7.10 -18.08 3.68
CA VAL A 206 -7.20 -16.62 3.55
C VAL A 206 -7.00 -15.95 4.90
N ASN A 207 -5.98 -15.11 5.00
CA ASN A 207 -5.72 -14.24 6.13
C ASN A 207 -6.13 -12.81 5.75
N ILE A 208 -7.06 -12.22 6.49
CA ILE A 208 -7.58 -10.88 6.18
C ILE A 208 -7.34 -9.95 7.34
N HIS A 209 -6.78 -8.79 6.99
CA HIS A 209 -6.59 -7.67 7.88
C HIS A 209 -7.35 -6.48 7.32
N SER A 210 -7.97 -5.70 8.19
CA SER A 210 -8.70 -4.48 7.85
C SER A 210 -8.17 -3.31 8.65
N SER A 211 -8.22 -2.14 8.02
CA SER A 211 -8.01 -0.86 8.67
C SER A 211 -9.30 -0.05 8.59
N GLY A 212 -9.95 0.13 9.74
CA GLY A 212 -11.16 0.93 9.90
C GLY A 212 -12.48 0.20 9.66
N ALA A 213 -13.57 0.80 10.15
CA ALA A 213 -14.90 0.20 10.18
C ALA A 213 -15.52 -0.01 8.78
N GLU A 214 -15.16 0.82 7.79
CA GLU A 214 -15.59 0.62 6.41
C GLU A 214 -15.06 -0.70 5.85
N SER A 215 -13.76 -0.93 6.01
CA SER A 215 -13.08 -2.17 5.59
C SER A 215 -13.70 -3.40 6.26
N ASP A 216 -14.00 -3.31 7.57
CA ASP A 216 -14.67 -4.39 8.32
C ASP A 216 -16.05 -4.73 7.73
N ALA A 217 -16.85 -3.70 7.41
CA ALA A 217 -18.17 -3.87 6.82
C ALA A 217 -18.10 -4.48 5.41
N THR A 218 -17.10 -4.10 4.61
CA THR A 218 -16.83 -4.70 3.30
C THR A 218 -16.51 -6.20 3.45
N ILE A 219 -15.64 -6.58 4.38
CA ILE A 219 -15.26 -7.99 4.61
C ILE A 219 -16.48 -8.82 5.02
N GLN A 220 -17.28 -8.33 5.98
CA GLN A 220 -18.49 -9.04 6.42
C GLN A 220 -19.48 -9.27 5.27
N SER A 221 -19.54 -8.33 4.33
CA SER A 221 -20.42 -8.41 3.17
C SER A 221 -19.96 -9.44 2.13
N LEU A 222 -18.71 -9.92 2.18
CA LEU A 222 -18.20 -10.96 1.26
C LEU A 222 -18.91 -12.31 1.41
N ALA A 223 -19.51 -12.57 2.57
CA ALA A 223 -20.33 -13.76 2.81
C ALA A 223 -21.50 -13.88 1.83
N GLN A 224 -22.04 -12.76 1.33
CA GLN A 224 -23.12 -12.73 0.33
C GLN A 224 -22.68 -13.30 -1.03
N TYR A 225 -21.37 -13.39 -1.27
CA TYR A 225 -20.77 -13.85 -2.52
C TYR A 225 -20.09 -15.22 -2.37
N ASN A 226 -20.48 -16.00 -1.36
CA ASN A 226 -19.91 -17.32 -1.04
C ASN A 226 -18.41 -17.30 -0.72
N ILE A 227 -17.93 -16.20 -0.13
CA ILE A 227 -16.58 -16.09 0.39
C ILE A 227 -16.70 -16.07 1.91
N LEU A 228 -16.48 -17.24 2.52
CA LEU A 228 -16.66 -17.48 3.96
C LEU A 228 -15.29 -17.50 4.65
N ILE A 229 -14.88 -16.30 5.04
CA ILE A 229 -13.59 -15.89 5.59
C ILE A 229 -13.84 -15.23 6.95
#